data_AF-A0A813KS46-F1
#
_entry.id   AF-A0A813KS46-F1
#
_cell.length_a   1.000
_cell.length_b   1.000
_cell.length_c   1.000
_cell.angle_alpha   90.00
_cell.angle_beta   90.00
_cell.angle_gamma   90.00
#
_symmetry.space_group_name_H-M   'P 1'
#
loop_
_entity.id
_entity.type
_entity.pdbx_description
1 polymer ?
#
loop_
_entity_poly.entity_id
_entity_poly.type
_entity_poly.pdbx_seq_one_letter_code
_entity_poly.pdbx_strand_id
1 'polypeptide(L)' 'MDQRLPQGTRRVVKRRTRTLAEVLDELGVPAHVDLLSLDSEGSELEILKGADLGRRSFSYILLEHNFREPQR' A
#
# COMPACT_ATOMS: atom_id res chain seq x y z
N MET A 1 -10.58 42.15 13.89
CA MET A 1 -11.51 41.15 13.34
C MET A 1 -10.70 39.89 13.07
N ASP A 2 -10.76 38.93 13.99
CA ASP A 2 -10.03 37.66 13.91
C ASP A 2 -10.93 36.63 13.22
N GLN A 3 -10.73 36.42 11.91
CA GLN A 3 -11.45 35.40 11.15
C GLN A 3 -10.69 34.08 11.23
N ARG A 4 -10.90 33.34 12.32
CA ARG A 4 -10.52 31.91 12.36
C ARG A 4 -11.45 31.13 11.44
N LEU A 5 -10.90 30.60 10.35
CA LEU A 5 -11.60 29.69 9.45
C LEU A 5 -12.04 28.42 10.20
N PRO A 6 -13.28 27.92 9.98
CA PRO A 6 -13.77 26.72 10.64
C PRO A 6 -12.96 25.48 10.21
N GLN A 7 -12.53 24.69 11.18
CA GLN A 7 -11.82 23.43 10.96
C GLN A 7 -12.72 22.46 10.17
N GLY A 8 -12.28 22.05 8.98
CA GLY A 8 -13.07 21.21 8.07
C GLY A 8 -13.45 19.87 8.69
N THR A 9 -14.73 19.50 8.59
CA THR A 9 -15.26 18.19 9.01
C THR A 9 -14.57 17.06 8.24
N ARG A 10 -13.83 16.19 8.93
CA ARG A 10 -13.14 15.03 8.34
C ARG A 10 -14.17 13.97 7.92
N ARG A 11 -14.36 13.79 6.61
CA ARG A 11 -15.21 12.72 6.07
C ARG A 11 -14.45 11.39 6.11
N VAL A 12 -14.94 10.44 6.90
CA VAL A 12 -14.40 9.06 6.96
C VAL A 12 -15.26 8.16 6.10
N VAL A 13 -14.62 7.32 5.28
CA VAL A 13 -15.31 6.40 4.38
C VAL A 13 -14.70 5.00 4.54
N LYS A 14 -15.54 3.99 4.77
CA LYS A 14 -15.13 2.58 4.79
C LYS A 14 -15.17 2.00 3.38
N ARG A 15 -14.19 1.16 3.07
CA ARG A 15 -14.09 0.40 1.81
C ARG A 15 -13.70 -1.04 2.14
N ARG A 16 -14.12 -1.96 1.27
CA ARG A 16 -13.60 -3.33 1.29
C ARG A 16 -12.30 -3.33 0.49
N THR A 17 -11.33 -4.09 0.98
CA THR A 17 -10.04 -4.29 0.32
C THR A 17 -9.83 -5.78 0.10
N ARG A 18 -8.85 -6.11 -0.73
CA ARG A 18 -8.38 -7.48 -0.97
C ARG A 18 -6.90 -7.54 -0.68
N THR A 19 -6.42 -8.71 -0.31
CA THR A 19 -5.00 -8.98 -0.10
C THR A 19 -4.27 -9.07 -1.44
N LEU A 20 -2.95 -8.89 -1.40
CA LEU A 20 -2.13 -9.06 -2.60
C LEU A 20 -2.22 -10.50 -3.13
N ALA A 21 -2.22 -11.50 -2.24
CA ALA A 21 -2.33 -12.91 -2.63
C ALA A 21 -3.61 -13.20 -3.43
N GLU A 22 -4.78 -12.74 -2.96
CA GLU A 22 -6.07 -12.93 -3.64
C GLU A 22 -6.08 -12.34 -5.05
N VAL A 23 -5.54 -11.12 -5.20
CA VAL A 23 -5.50 -10.43 -6.50
C VAL A 23 -4.59 -11.16 -7.47
N LEU A 24 -3.39 -11.52 -7.03
CA LEU A 24 -2.43 -12.22 -7.87
C LEU A 24 -2.94 -13.62 -8.27
N ASP A 25 -3.68 -14.30 -7.39
CA ASP A 25 -4.29 -15.61 -7.66
C ASP A 25 -5.37 -15.56 -8.72
N GLU A 26 -6.29 -14.61 -8.59
CA GLU A 26 -7.34 -14.41 -9.57
C GLU A 26 -6.76 -14.10 -10.95
N LEU A 27 -5.66 -13.36 -11.00
CA LEU A 27 -4.97 -13.01 -12.24
C LEU A 27 -4.08 -14.15 -12.78
N GLY A 28 -3.94 -15.27 -12.07
CA GLY A 28 -3.12 -16.40 -12.51
C GLY A 28 -1.63 -16.06 -12.63
N VAL A 29 -1.13 -15.09 -11.85
CA VAL A 29 0.28 -14.65 -11.92
C VAL A 29 1.20 -15.84 -11.59
N PRO A 30 2.33 -16.02 -12.28
CA PRO A 30 3.26 -17.11 -12.00
C PRO A 30 3.76 -17.13 -10.55
N ALA A 31 4.29 -18.28 -10.14
CA ALA A 31 4.88 -18.47 -8.81
C ALA A 31 6.16 -17.62 -8.61
N HIS A 32 6.85 -17.27 -9.70
CA HIS A 32 7.97 -16.34 -9.68
C HIS A 32 7.67 -15.14 -10.58
N VAL A 33 7.96 -13.94 -10.07
CA VAL A 33 7.82 -12.67 -10.79
C VAL A 33 9.13 -11.90 -10.66
N ASP A 34 9.66 -11.39 -11.77
CA ASP A 34 10.96 -10.72 -11.74
C ASP A 34 10.91 -9.41 -10.95
N LEU A 35 9.83 -8.64 -11.06
CA LEU A 35 9.68 -7.34 -10.41
C LEU A 35 8.27 -7.16 -9.84
N LEU A 36 8.22 -6.82 -8.55
CA LEU A 36 7.05 -6.24 -7.89
C LEU A 36 7.33 -4.77 -7.59
N SER A 37 6.58 -3.86 -8.23
CA SER A 37 6.62 -2.43 -7.91
C SER A 37 5.38 -2.06 -7.11
N LEU A 38 5.57 -1.50 -5.92
CA LEU A 38 4.51 -0.95 -5.08
C LEU A 38 4.76 0.54 -4.87
N ASP A 39 3.77 1.33 -5.28
CA ASP A 39 3.75 2.78 -5.18
C ASP A 39 2.37 3.14 -4.64
N SER A 40 2.23 3.04 -3.32
CA SER A 40 1.03 3.43 -2.61
C SER A 40 1.38 4.53 -1.62
N GLU A 41 0.46 5.45 -1.34
CA GLU A 41 0.73 6.60 -0.48
C GLU A 41 0.82 6.17 1.02
N GLY A 42 1.70 5.22 1.36
CA GLY A 42 2.11 4.79 2.70
C GLY A 42 1.58 3.43 3.13
N SER A 43 1.12 2.57 2.21
CA SER A 43 0.48 1.29 2.55
C SER A 43 1.23 0.04 2.08
N GLU A 44 2.45 0.18 1.56
CA GLU A 44 3.30 -0.88 1.05
C GLU A 44 3.46 -2.03 2.04
N LEU A 45 3.76 -1.69 3.30
CA LEU A 45 3.96 -2.69 4.34
C LEU A 45 2.69 -3.52 4.60
N GLU A 46 1.52 -2.87 4.60
CA GLU A 46 0.24 -3.56 4.76
C GLU A 46 -0.10 -4.44 3.55
N ILE A 47 0.25 -3.99 2.34
CA ILE A 47 0.12 -4.79 1.11
C ILE A 47 1.01 -6.04 1.19
N LEU A 48 2.28 -5.88 1.58
CA LEU A 48 3.24 -6.99 1.69
C LEU A 48 2.86 -8.00 2.79
N LYS A 49 2.25 -7.56 3.89
CA LYS A 49 1.70 -8.47 4.91
C LYS A 49 0.58 -9.37 4.36
N GLY A 50 -0.12 -8.91 3.32
CA GLY A 50 -1.13 -9.69 2.60
C GLY A 50 -0.57 -10.59 1.50
N ALA A 51 0.75 -10.67 1.33
CA ALA A 51 1.39 -11.56 0.37
C ALA A 51 1.64 -12.95 0.97
N ASP A 52 1.44 -14.00 0.17
CA ASP A 52 1.92 -15.34 0.49
C ASP A 52 3.30 -15.54 -0.16
N LEU A 53 4.36 -15.18 0.59
CA LEU A 53 5.75 -15.29 0.14
C LEU A 53 6.28 -16.74 0.13
N GLY A 54 5.52 -17.70 0.67
CA GLY A 54 5.84 -19.12 0.55
C GLY A 54 5.38 -19.69 -0.79
N ARG A 55 4.24 -19.19 -1.30
CA ARG A 55 3.70 -19.59 -2.59
C ARG A 55 4.21 -18.74 -3.76
N ARG A 56 4.62 -17.50 -3.51
CA ARG A 56 5.12 -16.56 -4.53
C ARG A 56 6.45 -15.94 -4.16
N SER A 57 7.31 -15.83 -5.16
CA SER A 57 8.64 -15.24 -5.02
C SER A 57 8.83 -14.10 -6.00
N PHE A 58 9.64 -13.12 -5.59
CA PHE A 58 9.94 -11.93 -6.36
C PHE A 58 11.46 -11.76 -6.42
N SER A 59 12.02 -11.51 -7.61
CA SER A 59 13.48 -11.21 -7.70
C SER A 59 13.79 -9.83 -7.15
N TYR A 60 12.97 -8.84 -7.47
CA TYR A 60 13.10 -7.47 -6.97
C TYR A 60 11.76 -6.95 -6.47
N ILE A 61 11.81 -6.20 -5.36
CA ILE A 61 10.67 -5.45 -4.84
C ILE A 61 11.08 -3.98 -4.77
N LEU A 62 10.39 -3.14 -5.54
CA LEU A 62 10.53 -1.70 -5.51
C LEU A 62 9.40 -1.11 -4.68
N LEU A 63 9.75 -0.32 -3.66
CA LEU A 63 8.80 0.32 -2.75
C LEU A 63 9.00 1.84 -2.80
N GLU A 64 7.91 2.59 -2.88
CA GLU A 64 7.91 3.99 -2.47
C GLU A 64 7.90 4.05 -0.93
N HIS A 65 8.72 4.93 -0.33
CA HIS A 65 8.71 5.12 1.11
C HIS A 65 8.21 6.51 1.47
N ASN A 66 7.11 6.56 2.22
CA ASN A 66 6.49 7.79 2.70
C ASN A 66 7.18 8.38 3.95
N PHE A 67 8.48 8.12 4.11
CA PHE A 67 9.24 8.67 5.23
C PHE A 67 9.33 10.19 5.12
N ARG A 68 8.81 10.86 6.14
CA ARG A 68 9.02 12.29 6.35
C ARG A 68 10.04 12.42 7.46
N GLU A 69 11.20 13.01 7.16
CA GLU A 69 12.16 13.36 8.19
C GLU A 69 11.48 14.19 9.28
N PRO A 70 11.81 13.98 10.57
CA PRO A 70 11.34 14.85 11.63
C PRO A 70 11.79 16.29 11.30
N GLN A 71 10.83 17.21 11.17
CA GLN A 71 11.16 18.62 11.02
C GLN A 71 11.92 19.07 12.27
N ARG A 72 13.18 19.46 12.10
CA ARG A 72 14.03 20.02 13.17
C ARG A 72 13.67 21.47 13.45
#